data_AF-A0A7H4GKL5-F1
#
_entry.id   AF-A0A7H4GKL5-F1
#
_cell.length_a   1.000
_cell.length_b   1.000
_cell.length_c   1.000
_cell.angle_alpha   90.00
_cell.angle_beta   90.00
_cell.angle_gamma   90.00
#
_symmetry.space_group_name_H-M   'P 1'
#
loop_
_entity.id
_entity.type
_entity.pdbx_description
1 polymer ?
#
loop_
_entity_poly.entity_id
_entity_poly.type
_entity_poly.pdbx_seq_one_letter_code
_entity_poly.pdbx_strand_id
1 'polypeptide(L)'
;MNQALHHIRLAAGLEIQSDPASVKRVLAREPASELAAHLARDLARVVPEVEQTMLVAGGALFEPTELLQPGLPAWTALEELAGNLLRQSGFQPQVLAIGAHEGRLPHRDLQPGADAPLGQFLVIPLVLLGPTDQATSIEQRLEASLFETGAVHPPGRALLQTQLGLDTVHGQLLTANDLIALQHVQLDGAGLGGFWPVIEHALMAPDQPRTFELPGALSANWNAHAKRLDVQFLGHDQALARQLDPVLWTRAFRTMIALLDAHAVDWQAIGENPLTFDSARQMMIEAAGSASHADGLTVHHHPQLGLLAWTVVEDGNMHHLHPLRPSAAEAIEQELSTRHGQRAVHCRSPQTDPMSGCLQPATDPR
;
A
#
# COMPACT_ATOMS: atom_id res chain seq x y z
N MET A 1 23.98 -21.12 26.56
CA MET A 1 24.13 -19.69 26.20
C MET A 1 23.18 -19.44 25.05
N ASN A 2 22.13 -18.63 25.24
CA ASN A 2 21.36 -18.12 24.10
C ASN A 2 22.26 -17.12 23.39
N GLN A 3 22.84 -17.54 22.27
CA GLN A 3 23.58 -16.64 21.39
C GLN A 3 22.57 -15.64 20.79
N ALA A 4 22.87 -14.34 20.89
CA ALA A 4 22.06 -13.35 20.21
C ALA A 4 22.15 -13.61 18.69
N LEU A 5 20.99 -13.60 18.03
CA LEU A 5 20.90 -13.77 16.58
C LEU A 5 20.58 -12.42 15.96
N HIS A 6 21.19 -12.18 14.80
CA HIS A 6 20.90 -11.03 13.94
C HIS A 6 20.07 -11.50 12.74
N HIS A 7 19.11 -10.68 12.33
CA HIS A 7 18.21 -10.96 11.21
C HIS A 7 18.52 -10.01 10.05
N ILE A 8 18.80 -10.57 8.88
CA ILE A 8 19.06 -9.82 7.66
C ILE A 8 17.86 -10.03 6.75
N ARG A 9 17.12 -8.96 6.46
CA ARG A 9 15.92 -9.00 5.62
C ARG A 9 16.31 -8.83 4.16
N LEU A 10 15.94 -9.83 3.37
CA LEU A 10 16.24 -9.90 1.94
C LEU A 10 14.95 -10.13 1.14
N ALA A 11 15.06 -9.96 -0.17
CA ALA A 11 13.99 -10.18 -1.11
C ALA A 11 14.53 -10.81 -2.39
N ALA A 12 13.73 -11.67 -3.04
CA ALA A 12 13.93 -12.05 -4.44
C ALA A 12 12.87 -11.35 -5.29
N GLY A 13 13.27 -10.30 -6.01
CA GLY A 13 12.44 -9.53 -6.91
C GLY A 13 12.43 -10.12 -8.32
N LEU A 14 11.27 -10.10 -8.97
CA LEU A 14 11.01 -10.77 -10.24
C LEU A 14 10.21 -9.82 -11.14
N GLU A 15 10.80 -9.44 -12.26
CA GLU A 15 10.09 -8.72 -13.32
C GLU A 15 9.36 -9.73 -14.20
N ILE A 16 8.05 -9.55 -14.38
CA ILE A 16 7.17 -10.54 -15.00
C ILE A 16 6.70 -10.09 -16.40
N GLN A 17 6.54 -11.06 -17.29
CA GLN A 17 5.97 -10.89 -18.64
C GLN A 17 4.56 -11.45 -18.77
N SER A 18 4.17 -12.34 -17.86
CA SER A 18 2.83 -12.93 -17.80
C SER A 18 1.79 -11.87 -17.48
N ASP A 19 0.54 -12.16 -17.86
CA ASP A 19 -0.61 -11.43 -17.32
C ASP A 19 -0.64 -11.59 -15.79
N PRO A 20 -0.50 -10.51 -15.00
CA PRO A 20 -0.49 -10.60 -13.54
C PRO A 20 -1.71 -11.35 -12.97
N ALA A 21 -2.87 -11.24 -13.61
CA ALA A 21 -4.10 -11.89 -13.17
C ALA A 21 -4.08 -13.42 -13.31
N SER A 22 -3.18 -13.96 -14.13
CA SER A 22 -3.01 -15.39 -14.35
C SER A 22 -2.04 -16.05 -13.37
N VAL A 23 -1.26 -15.25 -12.64
CA VAL A 23 -0.18 -15.72 -11.76
C VAL A 23 -0.73 -16.28 -10.46
N LYS A 24 -0.39 -17.55 -10.16
CA LYS A 24 -0.61 -18.08 -8.81
C LYS A 24 0.42 -17.49 -7.86
N ARG A 25 0.01 -17.12 -6.66
CA ARG A 25 0.87 -16.37 -5.72
C ARG A 25 1.43 -17.20 -4.57
N VAL A 26 1.10 -18.49 -4.50
CA VAL A 26 1.43 -19.36 -3.36
C VAL A 26 1.96 -20.70 -3.84
N LEU A 27 3.10 -21.11 -3.27
CA LEU A 27 3.73 -22.40 -3.49
C LEU A 27 3.34 -23.39 -2.39
N ALA A 28 3.09 -24.64 -2.78
CA ALA A 28 3.00 -25.75 -1.84
C ALA A 28 4.38 -26.03 -1.19
N ARG A 29 4.37 -26.80 -0.09
CA ARG A 29 5.58 -27.10 0.72
C ARG A 29 6.77 -27.60 -0.09
N GLU A 30 6.58 -28.56 -0.99
CA GLU A 30 7.67 -29.16 -1.76
C GLU A 30 8.29 -28.15 -2.76
N PRO A 31 7.50 -27.51 -3.67
CA PRO A 31 8.02 -26.45 -4.51
C PRO A 31 8.67 -25.27 -3.77
N ALA A 32 8.13 -24.89 -2.60
CA ALA A 32 8.73 -23.84 -1.77
C ALA A 32 10.12 -24.26 -1.25
N SER A 33 10.29 -25.53 -0.87
CA SER A 33 11.57 -26.10 -0.44
C SER A 33 12.60 -26.10 -1.56
N GLU A 34 12.21 -26.53 -2.76
CA GLU A 34 13.08 -26.50 -3.94
C GLU A 34 13.50 -25.08 -4.31
N LEU A 35 12.55 -24.13 -4.30
CA LEU A 35 12.84 -22.72 -4.56
C LEU A 35 13.82 -22.15 -3.54
N ALA A 36 13.60 -22.40 -2.25
CA ALA A 36 14.49 -21.93 -1.19
C ALA A 36 15.92 -22.46 -1.37
N ALA A 37 16.08 -23.71 -1.79
CA ALA A 37 17.39 -24.28 -2.11
C ALA A 37 18.07 -23.61 -3.32
N HIS A 38 17.29 -23.20 -4.34
CA HIS A 38 17.83 -22.41 -5.45
C HIS A 38 18.27 -21.02 -5.00
N LEU A 39 17.44 -20.31 -4.23
CA LEU A 39 17.75 -18.97 -3.73
C LEU A 39 18.95 -18.99 -2.77
N ALA A 40 19.10 -20.02 -1.93
CA ALA A 40 20.28 -20.20 -1.08
C ALA A 40 21.58 -20.30 -1.89
N ARG A 41 21.56 -21.08 -2.98
CA ARG A 41 22.72 -21.23 -3.87
C ARG A 41 23.03 -19.91 -4.57
N ASP A 42 22.01 -19.17 -4.97
CA ASP A 42 22.18 -17.89 -5.66
C ASP A 42 22.78 -16.83 -4.72
N LEU A 43 22.32 -16.78 -3.46
CA LEU A 43 22.94 -15.95 -2.42
C LEU A 43 24.40 -16.34 -2.17
N ALA A 44 24.71 -17.64 -2.07
CA ALA A 44 26.07 -18.13 -1.82
C ALA A 44 27.05 -17.85 -2.98
N ARG A 45 26.54 -17.64 -4.21
CA ARG A 45 27.38 -17.19 -5.34
C ARG A 45 27.88 -15.76 -5.16
N VAL A 46 27.12 -14.92 -4.47
CA VAL A 46 27.46 -13.50 -4.22
C VAL A 46 28.25 -13.37 -2.92
N VAL A 47 27.73 -13.93 -1.83
CA VAL A 47 28.35 -13.92 -0.51
C VAL A 47 28.38 -15.36 0.03
N PRO A 48 29.48 -16.11 -0.15
CA PRO A 48 29.57 -17.52 0.27
C PRO A 48 29.27 -17.75 1.76
N GLU A 49 29.55 -16.77 2.61
CA GLU A 49 29.37 -16.83 4.06
C GLU A 49 27.90 -16.99 4.49
N VAL A 50 26.94 -16.73 3.61
CA VAL A 50 25.52 -17.02 3.88
C VAL A 50 25.27 -18.51 4.17
N GLU A 51 26.15 -19.42 3.74
CA GLU A 51 26.07 -20.85 4.08
C GLU A 51 26.26 -21.12 5.58
N GLN A 52 26.79 -20.15 6.34
CA GLN A 52 26.94 -20.21 7.80
C GLN A 52 25.70 -19.69 8.55
N THR A 53 24.66 -19.31 7.82
CA THR A 53 23.41 -18.76 8.36
C THR A 53 22.24 -19.71 8.15
N MET A 54 21.13 -19.44 8.82
CA MET A 54 19.84 -20.03 8.48
C MET A 54 19.13 -19.12 7.48
N LEU A 55 18.86 -19.63 6.27
CA LEU A 55 17.97 -18.96 5.32
C LEU A 55 16.53 -19.39 5.57
N VAL A 56 15.63 -18.43 5.68
CA VAL A 56 14.19 -18.65 5.77
C VAL A 56 13.54 -17.99 4.57
N ALA A 57 12.84 -18.77 3.76
CA ALA A 57 12.20 -18.29 2.52
C ALA A 57 10.68 -18.45 2.56
N GLY A 58 9.96 -17.38 2.24
CA GLY A 58 8.51 -17.42 2.04
C GLY A 58 8.15 -18.12 0.73
N GLY A 59 7.18 -19.03 0.76
CA GLY A 59 6.64 -19.69 -0.43
C GLY A 59 5.52 -18.89 -1.10
N ALA A 60 5.62 -17.56 -1.16
CA ALA A 60 4.61 -16.69 -1.75
C ALA A 60 5.20 -15.48 -2.48
N LEU A 61 4.44 -14.98 -3.46
CA LEU A 61 4.72 -13.79 -4.26
C LEU A 61 3.88 -12.61 -3.78
N PHE A 62 4.54 -11.48 -3.56
CA PHE A 62 3.96 -10.21 -3.12
C PHE A 62 4.26 -9.09 -4.10
N GLU A 63 3.35 -8.14 -4.25
CA GLU A 63 3.71 -6.82 -4.74
C GLU A 63 4.61 -6.13 -3.69
N PRO A 64 5.53 -5.25 -4.11
CA PRO A 64 6.39 -4.51 -3.19
C PRO A 64 5.61 -3.78 -2.09
N THR A 65 4.46 -3.22 -2.42
CA THR A 65 3.58 -2.50 -1.48
C THR A 65 3.02 -3.41 -0.38
N GLU A 66 2.77 -4.68 -0.68
CA GLU A 66 2.32 -5.68 0.31
C GLU A 66 3.45 -6.12 1.26
N LEU A 67 4.72 -6.06 0.83
CA LEU A 67 5.86 -6.32 1.72
C LEU A 67 6.26 -5.08 2.53
N LEU A 68 6.27 -3.92 1.89
CA LEU A 68 6.64 -2.64 2.50
C LEU A 68 5.45 -2.02 3.25
N GLN A 69 4.99 -2.73 4.27
CA GLN A 69 3.99 -2.25 5.22
C GLN A 69 4.65 -1.87 6.56
N PRO A 70 4.07 -0.96 7.36
CA PRO A 70 4.59 -0.62 8.68
C PRO A 70 4.85 -1.86 9.54
N GLY A 71 6.05 -1.96 10.12
CA GLY A 71 6.47 -3.12 10.90
C GLY A 71 6.94 -4.33 10.09
N LEU A 72 6.98 -4.23 8.76
CA LEU A 72 7.52 -5.24 7.83
C LEU A 72 6.97 -6.66 8.12
N PRO A 73 5.64 -6.82 8.12
CA PRO A 73 4.95 -7.96 8.76
C PRO A 73 5.31 -9.31 8.14
N ALA A 74 5.53 -9.37 6.82
CA ALA A 74 5.96 -10.61 6.16
C ALA A 74 7.35 -11.08 6.65
N TRP A 75 8.32 -10.18 6.82
CA TRP A 75 9.64 -10.55 7.36
C TRP A 75 9.55 -10.92 8.84
N THR A 76 8.80 -10.15 9.63
CA THR A 76 8.54 -10.46 11.05
C THR A 76 7.93 -11.86 11.20
N ALA A 77 6.98 -12.24 10.32
CA ALA A 77 6.41 -13.58 10.31
C ALA A 77 7.44 -14.69 10.01
N LEU A 78 8.37 -14.46 9.07
CA LEU A 78 9.46 -15.41 8.82
C LEU A 78 10.38 -15.54 10.04
N GLU A 79 10.72 -14.43 10.68
CA GLU A 79 11.54 -14.39 11.91
C GLU A 79 10.85 -15.15 13.06
N GLU A 80 9.54 -14.98 13.25
CA GLU A 80 8.76 -15.70 14.27
C GLU A 80 8.71 -17.21 14.05
N LEU A 81 8.46 -17.63 12.81
CA LEU A 81 8.45 -19.04 12.42
C LEU A 81 9.82 -19.69 12.61
N ALA A 82 10.90 -19.00 12.24
CA ALA A 82 12.26 -19.44 12.49
C ALA A 82 12.56 -19.52 13.99
N GLY A 83 12.15 -18.53 14.77
CA GLY A 83 12.29 -18.49 16.22
C GLY A 83 11.64 -19.69 16.92
N ASN A 84 10.51 -20.19 16.40
CA ASN A 84 9.87 -21.41 16.91
C ASN A 84 10.76 -22.65 16.73
N LEU A 85 11.38 -22.82 15.56
CA LEU A 85 12.31 -23.92 15.28
C LEU A 85 13.57 -23.82 16.15
N LEU A 86 14.16 -22.63 16.21
CA LEU A 86 15.37 -22.35 16.99
C LEU A 86 15.21 -22.67 18.48
N ARG A 87 14.03 -22.42 19.07
CA ARG A 87 13.74 -22.79 20.47
C ARG A 87 13.73 -24.31 20.70
N GLN A 88 13.43 -25.10 19.68
CA GLN A 88 13.31 -26.57 19.78
C GLN A 88 14.65 -27.27 19.56
N SER A 89 15.42 -26.83 18.56
CA SER A 89 16.62 -27.53 18.09
C SER A 89 17.92 -26.73 18.24
N GLY A 90 17.85 -25.46 18.63
CA GLY A 90 18.99 -24.55 18.64
C GLY A 90 19.33 -24.02 17.24
N PHE A 91 20.33 -23.13 17.18
CA PHE A 91 20.81 -22.59 15.91
C PHE A 91 21.71 -23.59 15.18
N GLN A 92 21.39 -23.82 13.90
CA GLN A 92 22.24 -24.52 12.94
C GLN A 92 22.06 -23.88 11.56
N PRO A 93 23.14 -23.72 10.76
CA PRO A 93 23.03 -23.28 9.37
C PRO A 93 22.19 -24.27 8.57
N GLN A 94 21.13 -23.78 7.93
CA GLN A 94 20.18 -24.60 7.17
C GLN A 94 19.29 -23.71 6.30
N VAL A 95 18.53 -24.34 5.39
CA VAL A 95 17.49 -23.67 4.61
C VAL A 95 16.12 -24.13 5.13
N LEU A 96 15.29 -23.17 5.53
CA LEU A 96 13.92 -23.34 5.96
C LEU A 96 12.98 -22.71 4.93
N ALA A 97 12.09 -23.51 4.34
CA ALA A 97 11.07 -23.02 3.43
C ALA A 97 9.69 -23.01 4.08
N ILE A 98 8.99 -21.90 3.94
CA ILE A 98 7.63 -21.74 4.44
C ILE A 98 6.65 -21.87 3.27
N GLY A 99 6.21 -23.10 2.99
CA GLY A 99 5.23 -23.39 1.94
C GLY A 99 3.83 -23.69 2.46
N ALA A 100 2.84 -23.53 1.59
CA ALA A 100 1.44 -23.69 1.92
C ALA A 100 0.99 -25.15 2.05
N HIS A 101 -0.03 -25.36 2.87
CA HIS A 101 -0.83 -26.58 2.89
C HIS A 101 -2.27 -26.21 2.46
N GLU A 102 -2.79 -26.88 1.44
CA GLU A 102 -4.11 -26.58 0.87
C GLU A 102 -4.30 -25.09 0.51
N GLY A 103 -3.26 -24.49 -0.06
CA GLY A 103 -3.26 -23.08 -0.47
C GLY A 103 -3.13 -22.05 0.66
N ARG A 104 -2.99 -22.50 1.92
CA ARG A 104 -2.83 -21.63 3.09
C ARG A 104 -1.43 -21.71 3.68
N LEU A 105 -0.82 -20.54 3.88
CA LEU A 105 0.44 -20.40 4.61
C LEU A 105 0.22 -20.44 6.13
N PRO A 106 1.23 -20.86 6.91
CA PRO A 106 1.08 -21.05 8.36
C PRO A 106 0.97 -19.73 9.13
N HIS A 107 1.30 -18.60 8.51
CA HIS A 107 1.17 -17.27 9.10
C HIS A 107 0.35 -16.37 8.18
N ARG A 108 -0.59 -15.61 8.75
CA ARG A 108 -1.50 -14.76 7.97
C ARG A 108 -0.76 -13.66 7.20
N ASP A 109 0.28 -13.08 7.79
CA ASP A 109 1.07 -12.01 7.17
C ASP A 109 2.01 -12.52 6.07
N LEU A 110 2.07 -13.85 5.87
CA LEU A 110 2.69 -14.46 4.70
C LEU A 110 1.67 -14.82 3.61
N GLN A 111 0.37 -14.64 3.86
CA GLN A 111 -0.66 -14.90 2.87
C GLN A 111 -0.81 -13.66 1.98
N PRO A 112 -0.50 -13.74 0.67
CA PRO A 112 -0.74 -12.63 -0.25
C PRO A 112 -2.23 -12.29 -0.35
N GLY A 113 -2.54 -11.04 -0.73
CA GLY A 113 -3.90 -10.59 -0.97
C GLY A 113 -4.65 -11.47 -1.98
N ALA A 114 -5.99 -11.50 -1.86
CA ALA A 114 -6.84 -12.27 -2.78
C ALA A 114 -6.93 -11.63 -4.17
N ASP A 115 -6.67 -10.32 -4.25
CA ASP A 115 -6.67 -9.59 -5.49
C ASP A 115 -5.49 -9.99 -6.37
N ALA A 116 -5.75 -9.98 -7.68
CA ALA A 116 -4.70 -10.14 -8.67
C ALA A 116 -3.67 -9.00 -8.51
N PRO A 117 -2.36 -9.29 -8.64
CA PRO A 117 -1.35 -8.25 -8.66
C PRO A 117 -1.63 -7.26 -9.80
N LEU A 118 -1.33 -5.98 -9.57
CA LEU A 118 -1.50 -4.94 -10.57
C LEU A 118 -0.18 -4.62 -11.29
N GLY A 119 0.94 -4.76 -10.59
CA GLY A 119 2.28 -4.49 -11.09
C GLY A 119 2.93 -5.66 -11.83
N GLN A 120 3.98 -5.32 -12.59
CA GLN A 120 4.83 -6.29 -13.30
C GLN A 120 6.07 -6.68 -12.49
N PHE A 121 6.09 -6.41 -11.18
CA PHE A 121 7.20 -6.74 -10.31
C PHE A 121 6.68 -7.42 -9.06
N LEU A 122 7.08 -8.68 -8.85
CA LEU A 122 6.69 -9.49 -7.70
C LEU A 122 7.91 -9.87 -6.88
N VAL A 123 7.70 -10.09 -5.59
CA VAL A 123 8.77 -10.23 -4.62
C VAL A 123 8.49 -11.41 -3.69
N ILE A 124 9.54 -12.17 -3.39
CA ILE A 124 9.52 -13.23 -2.38
C ILE A 124 10.32 -12.76 -1.16
N PRO A 125 9.75 -12.72 0.06
CA PRO A 125 10.46 -12.32 1.25
C PRO A 125 11.41 -13.43 1.74
N LEU A 126 12.61 -13.03 2.15
CA LEU A 126 13.68 -13.89 2.66
C LEU A 126 14.26 -13.29 3.96
N VAL A 127 14.69 -14.15 4.89
CA VAL A 127 15.45 -13.74 6.08
C VAL A 127 16.67 -14.63 6.23
N LEU A 128 17.85 -14.04 6.45
CA LEU A 128 19.00 -14.78 6.98
C LEU A 128 19.13 -14.55 8.48
N LEU A 129 19.33 -15.61 9.24
CA LEU A 129 19.59 -15.56 10.67
C LEU A 129 20.97 -16.11 10.96
N GLY A 130 21.76 -15.42 11.77
CA GLY A 130 23.07 -15.92 12.19
C GLY A 130 23.56 -15.29 13.48
N PRO A 131 24.67 -15.82 14.05
CA PRO A 131 25.40 -15.17 15.14
C PRO A 131 25.65 -13.70 14.86
N THR A 132 25.38 -12.81 15.83
CA THR A 132 25.44 -11.35 15.62
C THR A 132 26.76 -10.86 15.00
N ASP A 133 27.90 -11.35 15.50
CA ASP A 133 29.22 -10.95 15.03
C ASP A 133 29.47 -11.29 13.54
N GLN A 134 29.05 -12.49 13.11
CA GLN A 134 29.21 -12.94 11.73
C GLN A 134 28.16 -12.31 10.81
N ALA A 135 26.91 -12.29 11.24
CA ALA A 135 25.78 -11.83 10.46
C ALA A 135 25.84 -10.33 10.12
N THR A 136 26.35 -9.48 11.02
CA THR A 136 26.57 -8.06 10.69
C THR A 136 27.57 -7.88 9.54
N SER A 137 28.65 -8.68 9.50
CA SER A 137 29.61 -8.62 8.39
C SER A 137 29.01 -9.16 7.09
N ILE A 138 28.14 -10.17 7.17
CA ILE A 138 27.43 -10.73 6.00
C ILE A 138 26.46 -9.68 5.44
N GLU A 139 25.70 -9.00 6.30
CA GLU A 139 24.76 -7.95 5.90
C GLU A 139 25.45 -6.83 5.11
N GLN A 140 26.56 -6.29 5.63
CA GLN A 140 27.32 -5.25 4.93
C GLN A 140 27.79 -5.67 3.54
N ARG A 141 28.16 -6.94 3.37
CA ARG A 141 28.59 -7.48 2.07
C ARG A 141 27.44 -7.72 1.11
N LEU A 142 26.28 -8.12 1.64
CA LEU A 142 25.06 -8.27 0.86
C LEU A 142 24.61 -6.89 0.35
N GLU A 143 24.53 -5.89 1.22
CA GLU A 143 24.22 -4.50 0.83
C GLU A 143 25.18 -3.95 -0.25
N ALA A 144 26.47 -4.30 -0.16
CA ALA A 144 27.45 -3.85 -1.15
C ALA A 144 27.40 -4.59 -2.50
N SER A 145 26.87 -5.81 -2.55
CA SER A 145 27.04 -6.71 -3.72
C SER A 145 25.74 -7.08 -4.42
N LEU A 146 24.62 -7.18 -3.69
CA LEU A 146 23.37 -7.72 -4.21
C LEU A 146 22.78 -6.85 -5.32
N PHE A 147 22.81 -5.53 -5.17
CA PHE A 147 22.26 -4.63 -6.19
C PHE A 147 22.92 -4.78 -7.57
N GLU A 148 24.22 -5.06 -7.62
CA GLU A 148 24.96 -5.19 -8.88
C GLU A 148 25.00 -6.62 -9.42
N THR A 149 25.08 -7.63 -8.54
CA THR A 149 25.40 -9.02 -8.92
C THR A 149 24.39 -10.06 -8.45
N GLY A 150 23.45 -9.67 -7.59
CA GLY A 150 22.42 -10.54 -7.04
C GLY A 150 21.36 -10.88 -8.07
N ALA A 151 21.38 -12.10 -8.58
CA ALA A 151 20.42 -12.59 -9.57
C ALA A 151 19.69 -13.85 -9.09
N VAL A 152 18.40 -13.94 -9.39
CA VAL A 152 17.65 -15.20 -9.33
C VAL A 152 17.94 -15.98 -10.60
N HIS A 153 18.70 -17.07 -10.47
CA HIS A 153 19.21 -17.82 -11.62
C HIS A 153 18.13 -18.71 -12.27
N PRO A 154 18.35 -19.17 -13.52
CA PRO A 154 17.35 -19.89 -14.30
C PRO A 154 16.65 -21.07 -13.61
N PRO A 155 17.31 -21.91 -12.77
CA PRO A 155 16.63 -23.02 -12.09
C PRO A 155 15.46 -22.57 -11.20
N GLY A 156 15.64 -21.51 -10.40
CA GLY A 156 14.57 -20.98 -9.55
C GLY A 156 13.43 -20.37 -10.38
N ARG A 157 13.79 -19.64 -11.45
CA ARG A 157 12.80 -19.03 -12.37
C ARG A 157 11.99 -20.07 -13.14
N ALA A 158 12.62 -21.15 -13.61
CA ALA A 158 11.94 -22.25 -14.30
C ALA A 158 10.96 -22.99 -13.38
N LEU A 159 11.31 -23.14 -12.10
CA LEU A 159 10.40 -23.68 -11.11
C LEU A 159 9.20 -22.77 -10.88
N LEU A 160 9.40 -21.45 -10.76
CA LEU A 160 8.31 -20.47 -10.64
C LEU A 160 7.39 -20.48 -11.87
N GLN A 161 7.95 -20.57 -13.08
CA GLN A 161 7.17 -20.71 -14.30
C GLN A 161 6.29 -21.97 -14.25
N THR A 162 6.87 -23.11 -13.89
CA THR A 162 6.16 -24.40 -13.87
C THR A 162 5.07 -24.45 -12.81
N GLN A 163 5.33 -23.90 -11.63
CA GLN A 163 4.45 -24.03 -10.46
C GLN A 163 3.40 -22.93 -10.39
N LEU A 164 3.76 -21.71 -10.82
CA LEU A 164 2.94 -20.51 -10.65
C LEU A 164 2.47 -19.90 -11.97
N GLY A 165 2.95 -20.38 -13.12
CA GLY A 165 2.69 -19.74 -14.41
C GLY A 165 3.42 -18.41 -14.57
N LEU A 166 4.51 -18.21 -13.82
CA LEU A 166 5.25 -16.95 -13.76
C LEU A 166 6.38 -16.90 -14.79
N ASP A 167 6.12 -16.31 -15.95
CA ASP A 167 7.16 -15.96 -16.92
C ASP A 167 7.89 -14.70 -16.46
N THR A 168 9.20 -14.81 -16.31
CA THR A 168 10.05 -13.72 -15.77
C THR A 168 11.03 -13.25 -16.82
N VAL A 169 11.27 -11.93 -16.90
CA VAL A 169 12.31 -11.32 -17.73
C VAL A 169 13.63 -11.35 -16.99
N HIS A 170 13.58 -10.82 -15.79
CA HIS A 170 14.70 -10.61 -14.90
C HIS A 170 14.33 -11.04 -13.49
N GLY A 171 15.33 -11.46 -12.72
CA GLY A 171 15.16 -11.79 -11.33
C GLY A 171 16.39 -11.37 -10.56
N GLN A 172 16.19 -10.64 -9.48
CA GLN A 172 17.25 -10.01 -8.69
C GLN A 172 17.09 -10.34 -7.21
N LEU A 173 18.22 -10.51 -6.52
CA LEU A 173 18.26 -10.62 -5.07
C LEU A 173 18.56 -9.23 -4.49
N LEU A 174 17.83 -8.84 -3.47
CA LEU A 174 17.83 -7.49 -2.92
C LEU A 174 17.90 -7.54 -1.39
N THR A 175 18.48 -6.52 -0.78
CA THR A 175 18.22 -6.22 0.62
C THR A 175 16.85 -5.56 0.77
N ALA A 176 16.31 -5.52 1.99
CA ALA A 176 15.09 -4.75 2.25
C ALA A 176 15.30 -3.26 1.92
N ASN A 177 16.49 -2.72 2.18
CA ASN A 177 16.86 -1.34 1.84
C ASN A 177 16.87 -1.10 0.32
N ASP A 178 17.41 -2.05 -0.45
CA ASP A 178 17.36 -1.99 -1.91
C ASP A 178 15.92 -1.97 -2.43
N LEU A 179 15.03 -2.78 -1.86
CA LEU A 179 13.62 -2.79 -2.26
C LEU A 179 12.91 -1.46 -1.96
N ILE A 180 13.20 -0.87 -0.79
CA ILE A 180 12.69 0.45 -0.39
C ILE A 180 13.18 1.52 -1.37
N ALA A 181 14.48 1.52 -1.69
CA ALA A 181 15.07 2.46 -2.64
C ALA A 181 14.50 2.29 -4.06
N LEU A 182 14.30 1.05 -4.50
CA LEU A 182 13.68 0.74 -5.78
C LEU A 182 12.25 1.29 -5.86
N GLN A 183 11.45 1.12 -4.79
CA GLN A 183 10.09 1.66 -4.73
C GLN A 183 10.07 3.19 -4.79
N HIS A 184 10.99 3.86 -4.09
CA HIS A 184 11.14 5.31 -4.19
C HIS A 184 11.40 5.75 -5.63
N VAL A 185 12.37 5.14 -6.32
CA VAL A 185 12.70 5.45 -7.72
C VAL A 185 11.51 5.21 -8.67
N GLN A 186 10.75 4.15 -8.45
CA GLN A 186 9.55 3.86 -9.25
C GLN A 186 8.46 4.91 -9.06
N LEU A 187 8.23 5.34 -7.82
CA LEU A 187 7.27 6.41 -7.52
C LEU A 187 7.73 7.75 -8.08
N ASP A 188 9.02 8.07 -7.98
CA ASP A 188 9.61 9.26 -8.62
C ASP A 188 9.38 9.26 -10.14
N GLY A 189 9.67 8.14 -10.80
CA GLY A 189 9.43 7.97 -12.23
C GLY A 189 7.96 8.10 -12.64
N ALA A 190 7.03 7.77 -11.74
CA ALA A 190 5.59 7.95 -11.92
C ALA A 190 5.08 9.36 -11.55
N GLY A 191 5.96 10.28 -11.12
CA GLY A 191 5.59 11.62 -10.66
C GLY A 191 4.95 11.65 -9.26
N LEU A 192 5.10 10.56 -8.49
CA LEU A 192 4.53 10.37 -7.15
C LEU A 192 5.56 10.56 -6.03
N GLY A 193 6.80 10.91 -6.36
CA GLY A 193 7.90 11.14 -5.42
C GLY A 193 7.59 12.05 -4.24
N GLY A 194 6.80 13.10 -4.49
CA GLY A 194 6.38 14.05 -3.45
C GLY A 194 5.56 13.43 -2.31
N PHE A 195 5.00 12.22 -2.50
CA PHE A 195 4.24 11.49 -1.47
C PHE A 195 5.07 10.42 -0.74
N TRP A 196 6.22 10.00 -1.30
CA TRP A 196 7.09 8.98 -0.72
C TRP A 196 7.53 9.25 0.74
N PRO A 197 7.87 10.50 1.15
CA PRO A 197 8.33 10.75 2.52
C PRO A 197 7.40 10.27 3.63
N VAL A 198 6.09 10.16 3.34
CA VAL A 198 5.09 9.62 4.27
C VAL A 198 5.27 8.11 4.44
N ILE A 199 5.38 7.37 3.33
CA ILE A 199 5.57 5.92 3.33
C ILE A 199 6.91 5.57 3.96
N GLU A 200 7.98 6.26 3.57
CA GLU A 200 9.31 6.09 4.15
C GLU A 200 9.30 6.28 5.67
N HIS A 201 8.62 7.33 6.14
CA HIS A 201 8.50 7.59 7.58
C HIS A 201 7.74 6.48 8.31
N ALA A 202 6.65 5.99 7.73
CA ALA A 202 5.85 4.89 8.28
C ALA A 202 6.66 3.60 8.38
N LEU A 203 7.61 3.37 7.47
CA LEU A 203 8.49 2.19 7.47
C LEU A 203 9.68 2.33 8.42
N MET A 204 10.33 3.49 8.43
CA MET A 204 11.67 3.66 9.04
C MET A 204 11.62 4.32 10.42
N ALA A 205 10.67 5.23 10.64
CA ALA A 205 10.58 6.03 11.86
C ALA A 205 9.16 6.10 12.44
N PRO A 206 8.40 4.98 12.52
CA PRO A 206 7.00 5.01 12.93
C PRO A 206 6.79 5.51 14.37
N ASP A 207 7.83 5.48 15.21
CA ASP A 207 7.83 5.98 16.61
C ASP A 207 8.05 7.49 16.74
N GLN A 208 8.30 8.20 15.65
CA GLN A 208 8.60 9.62 15.67
C GLN A 208 7.42 10.44 15.10
N PRO A 209 6.90 11.46 15.80
CA PRO A 209 5.89 12.33 15.20
C PRO A 209 6.52 13.16 14.07
N ARG A 210 5.76 13.41 13.01
CA ARG A 210 6.24 14.20 11.87
C ARG A 210 5.09 14.89 11.14
N THR A 211 5.31 16.14 10.73
CA THR A 211 4.38 16.88 9.86
C THR A 211 4.89 16.85 8.42
N PHE A 212 3.96 16.79 7.47
CA PHE A 212 4.23 16.75 6.03
C PHE A 212 3.45 17.83 5.30
N GLU A 213 4.16 18.52 4.41
CA GLU A 213 3.59 19.34 3.35
C GLU A 213 3.77 18.58 2.04
N LEU A 214 2.66 18.23 1.40
CA LEU A 214 2.60 17.31 0.26
C LEU A 214 2.11 18.05 -1.00
N PRO A 215 2.25 17.45 -2.19
CA PRO A 215 1.72 18.04 -3.42
C PRO A 215 0.25 18.47 -3.27
N GLY A 216 -0.15 19.52 -3.99
CA GLY A 216 -1.50 20.07 -3.89
C GLY A 216 -1.82 20.81 -2.59
N ALA A 217 -0.79 21.22 -1.82
CA ALA A 217 -0.92 21.85 -0.50
C ALA A 217 -1.67 20.97 0.51
N LEU A 218 -1.49 19.65 0.38
CA LEU A 218 -2.04 18.68 1.32
C LEU A 218 -1.13 18.64 2.57
N SER A 219 -1.71 18.91 3.74
CA SER A 219 -1.01 18.84 5.03
C SER A 219 -1.41 17.57 5.76
N ALA A 220 -0.43 16.88 6.35
CA ALA A 220 -0.68 15.68 7.15
C ALA A 220 0.26 15.59 8.36
N ASN A 221 -0.19 14.91 9.41
CA ASN A 221 0.57 14.70 10.63
C ASN A 221 0.64 13.21 10.96
N TRP A 222 1.83 12.67 11.13
CA TRP A 222 2.05 11.33 11.63
C TRP A 222 1.86 11.27 13.14
N ASN A 223 0.89 10.49 13.57
CA ASN A 223 0.65 10.17 14.97
C ASN A 223 1.46 8.94 15.37
N ALA A 224 2.61 9.18 16.02
CA ALA A 224 3.52 8.12 16.44
C ALA A 224 2.92 7.13 17.45
N HIS A 225 1.93 7.54 18.23
CA HIS A 225 1.27 6.66 19.20
C HIS A 225 0.28 5.72 18.49
N ALA A 226 -0.53 6.28 17.58
CA ALA A 226 -1.52 5.52 16.84
C ALA A 226 -0.96 4.79 15.61
N LYS A 227 0.30 5.04 15.23
CA LYS A 227 0.94 4.53 13.99
C LYS A 227 0.13 4.86 12.73
N ARG A 228 -0.40 6.08 12.70
CA ARG A 228 -1.39 6.52 11.73
C ARG A 228 -1.05 7.89 11.18
N LEU A 229 -1.39 8.12 9.91
CA LEU A 229 -1.36 9.44 9.32
C LEU A 229 -2.72 10.16 9.48
N ASP A 230 -2.70 11.31 10.15
CA ASP A 230 -3.85 12.22 10.24
C ASP A 230 -3.75 13.24 9.09
N VAL A 231 -4.62 13.12 8.09
CA VAL A 231 -4.60 13.92 6.85
C VAL A 231 -5.63 15.03 6.95
N GLN A 232 -5.21 16.29 6.82
CA GLN A 232 -6.15 17.41 6.80
C GLN A 232 -7.01 17.32 5.53
N PHE A 233 -8.33 17.21 5.68
CA PHE A 233 -9.28 17.18 4.58
C PHE A 233 -9.90 18.56 4.35
N LEU A 234 -10.04 18.94 3.08
CA LEU A 234 -10.73 20.14 2.63
C LEU A 234 -11.85 19.76 1.68
N GLY A 235 -13.05 20.28 1.94
CA GLY A 235 -14.14 20.28 0.96
C GLY A 235 -13.78 21.16 -0.25
N HIS A 236 -14.57 21.05 -1.33
CA HIS A 236 -14.35 21.85 -2.54
C HIS A 236 -14.36 23.36 -2.23
N ASP A 237 -15.35 23.79 -1.43
CA ASP A 237 -15.54 25.18 -1.07
C ASP A 237 -14.47 25.69 -0.10
N GLN A 238 -14.04 24.84 0.85
CA GLN A 238 -12.94 25.17 1.75
C GLN A 238 -11.60 25.34 1.01
N ALA A 239 -11.34 24.50 0.00
CA ALA A 239 -10.16 24.64 -0.83
C ALA A 239 -10.15 26.00 -1.56
N LEU A 240 -11.29 26.41 -2.14
CA LEU A 240 -11.44 27.74 -2.75
C LEU A 240 -11.23 28.87 -1.76
N ALA A 241 -11.82 28.77 -0.57
CA ALA A 241 -11.67 29.77 0.49
C ALA A 241 -10.20 29.95 0.93
N ARG A 242 -9.40 28.88 0.84
CA ARG A 242 -7.94 28.89 1.08
C ARG A 242 -7.12 29.27 -0.15
N GLN A 243 -7.75 29.70 -1.24
CA GLN A 243 -7.12 30.07 -2.52
C GLN A 243 -6.33 28.91 -3.17
N LEU A 244 -6.80 27.68 -2.93
CA LEU A 244 -6.26 26.46 -3.54
C LEU A 244 -7.12 26.05 -4.74
N ASP A 245 -6.53 25.29 -5.66
CA ASP A 245 -7.28 24.59 -6.70
C ASP A 245 -7.95 23.32 -6.10
N PRO A 246 -9.29 23.26 -6.02
CA PRO A 246 -9.99 22.13 -5.40
C PRO A 246 -9.79 20.82 -6.15
N VAL A 247 -9.63 20.86 -7.47
CA VAL A 247 -9.42 19.69 -8.31
C VAL A 247 -8.01 19.15 -8.06
N LEU A 248 -7.01 20.02 -8.03
CA LEU A 248 -5.63 19.61 -7.73
C LEU A 248 -5.52 19.05 -6.30
N TRP A 249 -6.14 19.72 -5.33
CA TRP A 249 -6.17 19.26 -3.94
C TRP A 249 -6.83 17.88 -3.81
N THR A 250 -8.01 17.70 -4.42
CA THR A 250 -8.73 16.42 -4.40
C THR A 250 -7.91 15.30 -5.04
N ARG A 251 -7.22 15.60 -6.15
CA ARG A 251 -6.31 14.65 -6.80
C ARG A 251 -5.20 14.24 -5.83
N ALA A 252 -4.52 15.20 -5.21
CA ALA A 252 -3.44 14.92 -4.28
C ALA A 252 -3.89 14.10 -3.06
N PHE A 253 -5.03 14.46 -2.47
CA PHE A 253 -5.64 13.70 -1.38
C PHE A 253 -5.89 12.24 -1.78
N ARG A 254 -6.55 12.01 -2.93
CA ARG A 254 -6.85 10.67 -3.44
C ARG A 254 -5.61 9.86 -3.75
N THR A 255 -4.60 10.49 -4.34
CA THR A 255 -3.30 9.85 -4.58
C THR A 255 -2.64 9.42 -3.28
N MET A 256 -2.61 10.29 -2.27
CA MET A 256 -2.01 9.96 -0.97
C MET A 256 -2.73 8.79 -0.30
N ILE A 257 -4.06 8.81 -0.19
CA ILE A 257 -4.80 7.71 0.45
C ILE A 257 -4.68 6.40 -0.32
N ALA A 258 -4.60 6.42 -1.65
CA ALA A 258 -4.38 5.22 -2.45
C ALA A 258 -3.00 4.60 -2.17
N LEU A 259 -1.96 5.42 -2.02
CA LEU A 259 -0.64 4.96 -1.60
C LEU A 259 -0.64 4.40 -0.18
N LEU A 260 -1.35 5.05 0.75
CA LEU A 260 -1.49 4.57 2.13
C LEU A 260 -2.20 3.22 2.17
N ASP A 261 -3.33 3.09 1.46
CA ASP A 261 -4.08 1.84 1.38
C ASP A 261 -3.23 0.72 0.73
N ALA A 262 -2.47 1.02 -0.32
CA ALA A 262 -1.58 0.04 -0.98
C ALA A 262 -0.48 -0.48 -0.04
N HIS A 263 0.08 0.38 0.82
CA HIS A 263 1.10 0.03 1.81
C HIS A 263 0.52 -0.37 3.18
N ALA A 264 -0.81 -0.56 3.28
CA ALA A 264 -1.52 -0.81 4.54
C ALA A 264 -1.13 0.14 5.68
N VAL A 265 -0.89 1.41 5.34
CA VAL A 265 -0.61 2.47 6.31
C VAL A 265 -1.94 3.01 6.81
N ASP A 266 -2.18 2.91 8.11
CA ASP A 266 -3.38 3.46 8.71
C ASP A 266 -3.44 4.98 8.50
N TRP A 267 -4.63 5.48 8.21
CA TRP A 267 -4.87 6.91 8.07
C TRP A 267 -6.27 7.34 8.51
N GLN A 268 -6.42 8.63 8.78
CA GLN A 268 -7.70 9.25 9.09
C GLN A 268 -7.78 10.63 8.43
N ALA A 269 -8.94 10.96 7.85
CA ALA A 269 -9.23 12.33 7.44
C ALA A 269 -9.64 13.19 8.65
N ILE A 270 -9.04 14.37 8.76
CA ILE A 270 -9.34 15.37 9.77
C ILE A 270 -9.98 16.58 9.08
N GLY A 271 -11.25 16.83 9.33
CA GLY A 271 -11.95 18.03 8.86
C GLY A 271 -11.97 19.13 9.90
N GLU A 272 -11.97 20.37 9.43
CA GLU A 272 -12.32 21.54 10.25
C GLU A 272 -13.77 21.96 9.96
N ASN A 273 -14.45 22.54 10.96
CA ASN A 273 -15.80 23.08 10.82
C ASN A 273 -15.92 23.94 9.53
N PRO A 274 -16.93 23.70 8.67
CA PRO A 274 -18.16 22.93 8.92
C PRO A 274 -18.12 21.45 8.52
N LEU A 275 -16.95 20.86 8.31
CA LEU A 275 -16.82 19.44 8.03
C LEU A 275 -16.96 18.58 9.28
N THR A 276 -17.70 17.48 9.13
CA THR A 276 -17.77 16.40 10.12
C THR A 276 -17.45 15.06 9.45
N PHE A 277 -16.76 14.16 10.15
CA PHE A 277 -16.44 12.82 9.65
C PHE A 277 -17.55 11.84 10.02
N ASP A 278 -18.16 11.21 9.01
CA ASP A 278 -19.04 10.06 9.20
C ASP A 278 -18.23 8.77 9.04
N SER A 279 -17.88 8.17 10.18
CA SER A 279 -17.11 6.93 10.21
C SER A 279 -17.88 5.72 9.70
N ALA A 280 -19.22 5.72 9.79
CA ALA A 280 -20.04 4.61 9.31
C ALA A 280 -20.05 4.57 7.77
N ARG A 281 -20.07 5.74 7.14
CA ARG A 281 -20.09 5.89 5.68
C ARG A 281 -18.72 6.21 5.06
N GLN A 282 -17.67 6.37 5.87
CA GLN A 282 -16.32 6.75 5.41
C GLN A 282 -16.34 7.98 4.50
N MET A 283 -16.96 9.06 4.98
CA MET A 283 -17.17 10.29 4.22
C MET A 283 -17.03 11.52 5.09
N MET A 284 -16.74 12.66 4.46
CA MET A 284 -16.80 13.97 5.09
C MET A 284 -18.10 14.68 4.70
N ILE A 285 -18.79 15.25 5.68
CA ILE A 285 -20.05 15.98 5.50
C ILE A 285 -19.79 17.44 5.81
N GLU A 286 -19.91 18.31 4.81
CA GLU A 286 -19.82 19.75 4.94
C GLU A 286 -21.22 20.34 5.12
N ALA A 287 -21.46 21.06 6.23
CA ALA A 287 -22.67 21.87 6.36
C ALA A 287 -22.50 23.19 5.59
N ALA A 288 -23.12 23.29 4.42
CA ALA A 288 -23.03 24.44 3.52
C ALA A 288 -24.04 25.56 3.86
N GLY A 289 -24.89 25.33 4.86
CA GLY A 289 -25.83 26.32 5.39
C GLY A 289 -27.23 26.20 4.80
N SER A 290 -28.02 27.28 4.88
CA SER A 290 -29.38 27.29 4.37
C SER A 290 -29.43 27.47 2.85
N ALA A 291 -30.33 26.76 2.18
CA ALA A 291 -30.56 26.87 0.74
C ALA A 291 -32.02 27.21 0.45
N SER A 292 -32.22 28.09 -0.54
CA SER A 292 -33.54 28.39 -1.12
C SER A 292 -33.95 27.42 -2.24
N HIS A 293 -33.08 26.47 -2.57
CA HIS A 293 -33.33 25.44 -3.58
C HIS A 293 -34.37 24.43 -3.06
N ALA A 294 -35.10 23.80 -3.98
CA ALA A 294 -35.99 22.71 -3.62
C ALA A 294 -35.18 21.50 -3.13
N ASP A 295 -35.78 20.68 -2.28
CA ASP A 295 -35.15 19.44 -1.81
C ASP A 295 -34.74 18.57 -3.00
N GLY A 296 -33.50 18.09 -2.98
CA GLY A 296 -32.93 17.38 -4.11
C GLY A 296 -31.49 16.96 -3.90
N LEU A 297 -31.00 16.17 -4.87
CA LEU A 297 -29.66 15.64 -4.88
C LEU A 297 -28.96 16.11 -6.17
N THR A 298 -27.78 16.70 -6.04
CA THR A 298 -26.92 17.04 -7.18
C THR A 298 -25.64 16.22 -7.11
N VAL A 299 -25.32 15.51 -8.18
CA VAL A 299 -24.09 14.73 -8.30
C VAL A 299 -23.04 15.58 -9.03
N HIS A 300 -21.99 15.99 -8.32
CA HIS A 300 -20.90 16.79 -8.88
C HIS A 300 -19.82 15.86 -9.44
N HIS A 301 -19.75 15.75 -10.76
CA HIS A 301 -18.74 14.95 -11.44
C HIS A 301 -17.71 15.83 -12.14
N HIS A 302 -16.43 15.51 -11.98
CA HIS A 302 -15.34 16.11 -12.74
C HIS A 302 -14.88 15.14 -13.84
N PRO A 303 -14.71 15.57 -15.10
CA PRO A 303 -14.39 14.67 -16.21
C PRO A 303 -13.15 13.79 -16.02
N GLN A 304 -12.16 14.27 -15.27
CA GLN A 304 -10.90 13.54 -15.03
C GLN A 304 -10.81 12.88 -13.65
N LEU A 305 -11.60 13.33 -12.66
CA LEU A 305 -11.49 12.83 -11.28
C LEU A 305 -12.66 11.93 -10.89
N GLY A 306 -13.71 11.86 -11.71
CA GLY A 306 -14.94 11.18 -11.34
C GLY A 306 -15.79 12.05 -10.42
N LEU A 307 -16.56 11.39 -9.56
CA LEU A 307 -17.33 12.02 -8.50
C LEU A 307 -16.44 12.91 -7.60
N LEU A 308 -16.84 14.15 -7.35
CA LEU A 308 -16.22 15.05 -6.37
C LEU A 308 -16.99 15.07 -5.05
N ALA A 309 -18.31 15.25 -5.14
CA ALA A 309 -19.21 15.35 -4.01
C ALA A 309 -20.66 15.13 -4.45
N TRP A 310 -21.54 14.88 -3.49
CA TRP A 310 -22.96 15.12 -3.66
C TRP A 310 -23.36 16.38 -2.91
N THR A 311 -24.23 17.19 -3.51
CA THR A 311 -24.93 18.25 -2.79
C THR A 311 -26.34 17.79 -2.51
N VAL A 312 -26.71 17.76 -1.23
CA VAL A 312 -28.05 17.39 -0.76
C VAL A 312 -28.71 18.64 -0.20
N VAL A 313 -29.91 18.93 -0.68
CA VAL A 313 -30.81 19.94 -0.10
C VAL A 313 -31.99 19.21 0.53
N GLU A 314 -32.20 19.42 1.82
CA GLU A 314 -33.33 18.86 2.58
C GLU A 314 -33.78 19.85 3.65
N ASP A 315 -35.09 20.09 3.73
CA ASP A 315 -35.72 20.96 4.74
C ASP A 315 -35.08 22.37 4.77
N GLY A 316 -34.68 22.88 3.60
CA GLY A 316 -34.04 24.18 3.44
C GLY A 316 -32.58 24.25 3.92
N ASN A 317 -31.95 23.12 4.24
CA ASN A 317 -30.53 23.02 4.57
C ASN A 317 -29.76 22.32 3.44
N MET A 318 -28.52 22.73 3.24
CA MET A 318 -27.63 22.22 2.21
C MET A 318 -26.39 21.59 2.82
N HIS A 319 -26.05 20.42 2.31
CA HIS A 319 -24.87 19.66 2.70
C HIS A 319 -24.06 19.20 1.50
N HIS A 320 -22.74 19.25 1.59
CA HIS A 320 -21.85 18.58 0.64
C HIS A 320 -21.30 17.30 1.25
N LEU A 321 -21.42 16.22 0.50
CA LEU A 321 -21.08 14.86 0.90
C LEU A 321 -19.86 14.41 0.09
N HIS A 322 -18.73 14.23 0.76
CA HIS A 322 -17.45 13.88 0.14
C HIS A 322 -17.04 12.45 0.51
N PRO A 323 -17.15 11.47 -0.41
CA PRO A 323 -16.70 10.12 -0.14
C PRO A 323 -15.17 10.09 -0.04
N LEU A 324 -14.66 9.42 0.99
CA LEU A 324 -13.22 9.28 1.18
C LEU A 324 -12.63 8.08 0.43
N ARG A 325 -13.44 7.06 0.12
CA ARG A 325 -13.03 5.86 -0.62
C ARG A 325 -14.00 5.54 -1.77
N PRO A 326 -13.53 4.94 -2.87
CA PRO A 326 -14.41 4.51 -3.97
C PRO A 326 -15.50 3.53 -3.53
N SER A 327 -15.16 2.52 -2.71
CA SER A 327 -16.12 1.52 -2.23
C SER A 327 -17.23 2.11 -1.37
N ALA A 328 -16.92 3.15 -0.58
CA ALA A 328 -17.92 3.89 0.17
C ALA A 328 -18.88 4.66 -0.75
N ALA A 329 -18.36 5.18 -1.87
CA ALA A 329 -19.15 5.98 -2.79
C ALA A 329 -20.30 5.19 -3.44
N GLU A 330 -20.06 3.93 -3.83
CA GLU A 330 -21.06 3.07 -4.45
C GLU A 330 -22.26 2.79 -3.51
N ALA A 331 -21.98 2.49 -2.25
CA ALA A 331 -23.01 2.23 -1.25
C ALA A 331 -23.85 3.49 -0.97
N ILE A 332 -23.19 4.65 -0.85
CA ILE A 332 -23.85 5.93 -0.63
C ILE A 332 -24.70 6.32 -1.84
N GLU A 333 -24.21 6.10 -3.06
CA GLU A 333 -24.95 6.39 -4.29
C GLU A 333 -26.26 5.60 -4.35
N GLN A 334 -26.24 4.32 -3.96
CA GLN A 334 -27.46 3.49 -3.88
C GLN A 334 -28.45 4.00 -2.82
N GLU A 335 -27.95 4.40 -1.64
CA GLU A 335 -28.77 4.98 -0.55
C GLU A 335 -29.42 6.28 -1.02
N LEU A 336 -28.63 7.22 -1.55
CA LEU A 336 -29.10 8.53 -1.99
C LEU A 336 -30.04 8.42 -3.19
N SER A 337 -29.79 7.51 -4.12
CA SER A 337 -30.68 7.24 -5.26
C SER A 337 -32.03 6.69 -4.80
N THR A 338 -32.06 5.87 -3.75
CA THR A 338 -33.31 5.36 -3.17
C THR A 338 -34.11 6.47 -2.48
N ARG A 339 -33.41 7.36 -1.77
CA ARG A 339 -34.02 8.46 -1.00
C ARG A 339 -34.52 9.60 -1.89
N HIS A 340 -33.78 9.97 -2.93
CA HIS A 340 -34.05 11.14 -3.76
C HIS A 340 -34.56 10.80 -5.17
N GLY A 341 -34.38 9.57 -5.65
CA GLY A 341 -35.00 9.03 -6.87
C GLY A 341 -35.03 10.01 -8.06
N GLN A 342 -36.24 10.49 -8.39
CA GLN A 342 -36.50 11.40 -9.52
C GLN A 342 -35.96 12.83 -9.33
N ARG A 343 -35.49 13.19 -8.13
CA ARG A 343 -34.92 14.50 -7.78
C ARG A 343 -33.40 14.52 -7.81
N ALA A 344 -32.77 13.43 -8.29
CA ALA A 344 -31.33 13.36 -8.48
C ALA A 344 -30.94 13.93 -9.86
N VAL A 345 -30.12 14.98 -9.85
CA VAL A 345 -29.56 15.59 -11.06
C VAL A 345 -28.09 15.21 -11.19
N HIS A 346 -27.75 14.54 -12.29
CA HIS A 346 -26.38 14.15 -12.60
C HIS A 346 -25.74 15.15 -13.55
N CYS A 347 -24.70 15.85 -13.07
CA CYS A 347 -24.03 16.87 -13.86
C CYS A 347 -22.70 16.34 -14.40
N ARG A 348 -22.43 16.55 -15.70
CA ARG A 348 -21.16 16.14 -16.33
C ARG A 348 -19.96 16.98 -15.90
N SER A 349 -20.23 18.14 -15.30
CA SER A 349 -19.27 19.06 -14.71
C SER A 349 -19.80 19.56 -13.36
N PRO A 350 -18.93 19.93 -12.40
CA PRO A 350 -19.37 20.45 -11.11
C PRO A 350 -20.24 21.69 -11.29
N GLN A 351 -21.46 21.68 -10.73
CA GLN A 351 -22.29 22.88 -10.66
C GLN A 351 -21.73 23.81 -9.60
N THR A 352 -21.40 25.03 -10.00
CA THR A 352 -20.75 26.02 -9.13
C THR A 352 -21.40 27.38 -9.28
N ASP A 353 -21.39 28.17 -8.21
CA ASP A 353 -21.78 29.57 -8.26
C ASP A 353 -20.80 30.35 -9.16
N PRO A 354 -21.28 31.11 -10.17
CA PRO A 354 -20.40 31.82 -11.08
C PRO A 354 -19.51 32.88 -10.44
N MET A 355 -19.88 33.41 -9.26
CA MET A 355 -19.13 34.45 -8.57
C MET A 355 -18.15 33.87 -7.55
N SER A 356 -18.58 32.90 -6.73
CA SER A 356 -17.75 32.33 -5.67
C SER A 356 -17.01 31.06 -6.08
N GLY A 357 -17.47 30.35 -7.11
CA GLY A 357 -16.95 29.04 -7.50
C GLY A 357 -17.37 27.89 -6.58
N CYS A 358 -18.11 28.18 -5.51
CA CYS A 358 -18.63 27.21 -4.54
C CYS A 358 -19.60 26.23 -5.21
N LEU A 359 -19.66 24.99 -4.73
CA LEU A 359 -20.64 24.02 -5.20
C LEU A 359 -22.07 24.53 -4.96
N GLN A 360 -22.94 24.34 -5.95
CA GLN A 360 -24.35 24.73 -5.89
C GLN A 360 -25.24 23.56 -6.34
N PRO A 361 -26.46 23.43 -5.80
CA PRO A 361 -27.43 22.50 -6.35
C PRO A 361 -27.67 22.81 -7.83
N ALA A 362 -27.86 21.77 -8.64
CA ALA A 362 -28.26 21.96 -10.01
C ALA A 362 -29.67 22.58 -10.05
N THR A 363 -29.81 23.73 -10.72
CA THR A 363 -31.13 24.22 -11.10
C THR A 363 -31.64 23.33 -12.23
N ASP A 364 -32.73 22.60 -11.97
CA ASP A 364 -33.36 21.69 -12.92
C ASP A 364 -33.49 22.35 -14.32
N PRO A 365 -32.85 21.82 -15.38
CA PRO A 365 -33.15 22.26 -16.73
C PRO A 365 -34.52 21.65 -17.07
N ARG A 366 -35.58 22.45 -16.94
CA ARG A 366 -36.93 22.07 -17.36
C ARG A 366 -36.97 21.36 -18.70
#